data_AF-A0A0S7WYT3-F1
#
_entry.id   AF-A0A0S7WYT3-F1
#
_cell.length_a   1.000
_cell.length_b   1.000
_cell.length_c   1.000
_cell.angle_alpha   90.00
_cell.angle_beta   90.00
_cell.angle_gamma   90.00
#
_symmetry.space_group_name_H-M   'P 1'
#
loop_
_entity.id
_entity.type
_entity.pdbx_description
1 polymer ?
#
loop_
_entity_poly.entity_id
_entity_poly.type
_entity_poly.pdbx_seq_one_letter_code
_entity_poly.pdbx_strand_id
1 'polypeptide(L)'
;MKKTLFLILAVVVLLVVAIGVVAAKDNTPKGRPFNALWNAIRGISPSSCDCDFDCEDCWDEDRISDIEQDIADLQAENDELREAIEYLQDQLLSEEELACINSGGTVTTSSCCLATGDFPDTCLVGACGCAPGDSHEVEVCSCGSGKCFNGTECVDE
;
A
#
# COMPACT_ATOMS: atom_id res chain seq x y z
N MET A 1 -9.96 -6.97 -6.05
CA MET A 1 -10.31 -5.55 -5.84
C MET A 1 -9.10 -4.60 -5.65
N LYS A 2 -7.93 -5.09 -5.21
CA LYS A 2 -6.72 -4.26 -4.98
C LYS A 2 -6.12 -3.65 -6.27
N LYS A 3 -6.18 -4.34 -7.41
CA LYS A 3 -5.65 -3.86 -8.70
C LYS A 3 -6.33 -2.56 -9.18
N THR A 4 -7.65 -2.44 -8.99
CA THR A 4 -8.40 -1.23 -9.36
C THR A 4 -8.04 -0.04 -8.48
N LEU A 5 -7.80 -0.27 -7.17
CA LEU A 5 -7.40 0.77 -6.24
C LEU A 5 -5.99 1.30 -6.55
N PHE A 6 -5.04 0.43 -6.88
CA PHE A 6 -3.69 0.82 -7.31
C PHE A 6 -3.70 1.63 -8.60
N LEU A 7 -4.54 1.24 -9.58
CA LEU A 7 -4.71 2.00 -10.82
C LEU A 7 -5.30 3.38 -10.56
N ILE A 8 -6.30 3.50 -9.69
CA ILE A 8 -6.90 4.79 -9.32
C ILE A 8 -5.87 5.68 -8.60
N LEU A 9 -5.13 5.14 -7.63
CA LEU A 9 -4.07 5.87 -6.93
C LEU A 9 -2.96 6.34 -7.88
N ALA A 10 -2.50 5.47 -8.78
CA ALA A 10 -1.49 5.82 -9.78
C ALA A 10 -1.98 6.92 -10.73
N VAL A 11 -3.23 6.85 -11.18
CA VAL A 11 -3.84 7.88 -12.04
C VAL A 11 -4.03 9.20 -11.29
N VAL A 12 -4.42 9.18 -10.01
CA VAL A 12 -4.54 10.38 -9.17
C VAL A 12 -3.18 11.03 -8.93
N VAL A 13 -2.14 10.25 -8.63
CA VAL A 13 -0.77 10.76 -8.46
C VAL A 13 -0.27 11.38 -9.77
N LEU A 14 -0.45 10.69 -10.90
CA LEU A 14 -0.07 11.23 -12.21
C LEU A 14 -0.85 12.49 -12.57
N LEU A 15 -2.15 12.58 -12.23
CA LEU A 15 -2.95 13.79 -12.43
C LEU A 15 -2.47 14.93 -11.52
N VAL A 16 -2.16 14.68 -10.26
CA VAL A 16 -1.64 15.71 -9.33
C VAL A 16 -0.27 16.21 -9.80
N VAL A 17 0.61 15.31 -10.23
CA VAL A 17 1.93 15.67 -10.79
C VAL A 17 1.76 16.46 -12.10
N ALA A 18 0.88 16.02 -13.01
CA ALA A 18 0.63 16.73 -14.26
C ALA A 18 0.01 18.12 -14.02
N ILE A 19 -0.94 18.25 -13.10
CA ILE A 19 -1.56 19.54 -12.74
C ILE A 19 -0.54 20.44 -12.02
N GLY A 20 0.31 19.88 -11.16
CA GLY A 20 1.41 20.59 -10.50
C GLY A 20 2.46 21.12 -11.49
N VAL A 21 2.79 20.33 -12.51
CA VAL A 21 3.73 20.71 -13.59
C VAL A 21 3.10 21.74 -14.54
N VAL A 22 1.79 21.67 -14.81
CA VAL A 22 1.08 22.68 -15.63
C VAL A 22 0.94 24.02 -14.89
N ALA A 23 0.80 24.02 -13.56
CA ALA A 23 0.83 25.25 -12.76
C ALA A 23 2.21 25.94 -12.75
N ALA A 24 3.29 25.20 -13.03
CA ALA A 24 4.64 25.74 -13.05
C ALA A 24 5.06 26.36 -14.40
N LYS A 25 4.34 26.10 -15.51
CA LYS A 25 4.89 26.41 -16.84
C LYS A 25 4.37 27.64 -17.56
N ASP A 26 3.14 28.16 -17.32
CA ASP A 26 2.60 29.13 -18.31
C ASP A 26 1.77 30.34 -17.82
N ASN A 27 1.71 30.73 -16.55
CA ASN A 27 1.06 32.02 -16.21
C ASN A 27 1.55 32.69 -14.93
N THR A 28 2.81 33.12 -14.91
CA THR A 28 3.16 34.31 -14.13
C THR A 28 3.14 35.55 -15.04
N PRO A 29 2.14 36.44 -14.90
CA PRO A 29 2.32 37.80 -15.36
C PRO A 29 3.53 38.39 -14.64
N LYS A 30 4.44 38.96 -15.43
CA LYS A 30 5.65 39.66 -14.99
C LYS A 30 5.48 40.34 -13.62
N GLY A 31 6.22 39.84 -12.63
CA GLY A 31 6.58 40.61 -11.44
C GLY A 31 5.60 40.63 -10.26
N ARG A 32 5.22 39.47 -9.72
CA ARG A 32 4.84 39.37 -8.29
C ARG A 32 5.44 38.12 -7.67
N PRO A 33 6.25 38.24 -6.60
CA PRO A 33 7.02 37.11 -6.10
C PRO A 33 6.13 36.12 -5.36
N PHE A 34 6.46 34.84 -5.54
CA PHE A 34 5.95 33.64 -4.87
C PHE A 34 5.88 33.76 -3.33
N ASN A 35 6.62 34.72 -2.76
CA ASN A 35 6.74 35.01 -1.34
C ASN A 35 5.45 35.47 -0.64
N ALA A 36 4.47 36.05 -1.35
CA ALA A 36 3.27 36.58 -0.70
C ALA A 36 2.30 35.49 -0.21
N LEU A 37 2.17 34.39 -0.97
CA LEU A 37 1.24 33.31 -0.65
C LEU A 37 1.80 32.40 0.45
N TRP A 38 3.12 32.19 0.45
CA TRP A 38 3.79 31.33 1.42
C TRP A 38 3.95 31.99 2.79
N ASN A 39 4.17 33.32 2.84
CA ASN A 39 4.22 34.09 4.09
C ASN A 39 2.84 34.20 4.78
N ALA A 40 1.75 34.16 4.02
CA ALA A 40 0.39 34.16 4.58
C ALA A 40 0.03 32.85 5.29
N ILE A 41 0.65 31.73 4.90
CA ILE A 41 0.37 30.39 5.48
C ILE A 41 1.15 30.16 6.79
N ARG A 42 2.33 30.77 6.96
CA ARG A 42 3.17 30.58 8.16
C ARG A 42 3.01 31.64 9.25
N GLY A 43 2.19 32.67 9.05
CA GLY A 43 1.97 33.71 10.07
C GLY A 43 3.24 34.50 10.43
N ILE A 44 4.24 34.53 9.55
CA ILE A 44 5.46 35.31 9.76
C ILE A 44 5.15 36.74 9.33
N SER A 45 5.09 37.64 10.31
CA SER A 45 4.99 39.08 10.05
C SER A 45 6.26 39.58 9.33
N PRO A 46 6.18 40.45 8.31
CA PRO A 46 7.31 40.79 7.45
C PRO A 46 8.43 41.63 8.08
N SER A 47 8.38 41.91 9.39
CA SER A 47 9.23 42.92 10.03
C SER A 47 10.42 42.37 10.81
N SER A 48 10.85 41.13 10.57
CA SER A 48 12.03 40.56 11.23
C SER A 48 13.03 39.91 10.28
N CYS A 49 12.94 40.22 8.98
CA CYS A 49 14.00 39.90 8.02
C CYS A 49 14.89 41.12 7.87
N ASP A 50 15.87 41.27 8.76
CA ASP A 50 16.99 42.20 8.57
C ASP A 50 17.90 41.60 7.49
N CYS A 51 17.64 41.97 6.23
CA CYS A 51 18.44 41.61 5.07
C CYS A 51 19.10 42.87 4.52
N ASP A 52 20.18 43.33 5.17
CA ASP A 52 20.93 44.53 4.75
C ASP A 52 22.08 44.22 3.77
N PHE A 53 22.09 43.02 3.19
CA PHE A 53 23.00 42.62 2.11
C PHE A 53 22.30 41.53 1.30
N ASP A 54 21.95 41.84 0.06
CA ASP A 54 21.39 40.97 -1.01
C ASP A 54 20.58 39.72 -0.56
N CYS A 55 19.24 39.82 -0.60
CA CYS A 55 18.28 38.75 -0.25
C CYS A 55 18.27 37.52 -1.20
N GLU A 56 19.24 37.37 -2.10
CA GLU A 56 19.31 36.23 -3.02
C GLU A 56 19.87 34.96 -2.36
N ASP A 57 20.42 35.05 -1.14
CA ASP A 57 21.08 33.94 -0.44
C ASP A 57 20.24 33.29 0.70
N CYS A 58 18.96 33.64 0.89
CA CYS A 58 18.14 33.05 1.98
C CYS A 58 17.39 31.75 1.63
N TRP A 59 17.55 31.25 0.40
CA TRP A 59 17.08 29.94 0.00
C TRP A 59 18.28 29.19 -0.56
N ASP A 60 19.13 28.69 0.33
CA ASP A 60 20.21 27.79 -0.05
C ASP A 60 19.61 26.65 -0.89
N GLU A 61 19.96 26.59 -2.18
CA GLU A 61 19.67 25.44 -3.06
C GLU A 61 20.19 24.13 -2.44
N ASP A 62 21.10 24.23 -1.47
CA ASP A 62 21.62 23.15 -0.63
C ASP A 62 20.54 22.41 0.17
N ARG A 63 19.48 23.09 0.65
CA ARG A 63 18.44 22.43 1.47
C ARG A 63 17.58 21.44 0.70
N ILE A 64 17.45 21.62 -0.62
CA ILE A 64 16.75 20.63 -1.46
C ILE A 64 17.63 19.39 -1.59
N SER A 65 18.93 19.56 -1.79
CA SER A 65 19.88 18.44 -1.88
C SER A 65 19.99 17.64 -0.58
N ASP A 66 19.93 18.30 0.57
CA ASP A 66 19.90 17.63 1.88
C ASP A 66 18.64 16.77 2.04
N ILE A 67 17.48 17.27 1.62
CA ILE A 67 16.21 16.53 1.68
C ILE A 67 16.22 15.35 0.71
N GLU A 68 16.81 15.49 -0.48
CA GLU A 68 16.96 14.40 -1.43
C GLU A 68 17.84 13.27 -0.87
N GLN A 69 18.92 13.62 -0.18
CA GLN A 69 19.77 12.65 0.51
C GLN A 69 19.01 11.95 1.66
N ASP A 70 18.32 12.72 2.51
CA ASP A 70 17.50 12.15 3.59
C ASP A 70 16.43 11.19 3.06
N ILE A 71 15.81 11.50 1.91
CA ILE A 71 14.85 10.61 1.25
C ILE A 71 15.53 9.31 0.80
N ALA A 72 16.73 9.37 0.23
CA ALA A 72 17.47 8.20 -0.22
C ALA A 72 17.86 7.28 0.95
N ASP A 73 18.31 7.87 2.07
CA ASP A 73 18.67 7.12 3.27
C ASP A 73 17.44 6.45 3.90
N LEU A 74 16.31 7.17 3.97
CA LEU A 74 15.04 6.60 4.41
C LEU A 74 14.53 5.49 3.49
N GLN A 75 14.73 5.60 2.18
CA GLN A 75 14.35 4.55 1.22
C GLN A 75 15.16 3.27 1.45
N ALA A 76 16.48 3.39 1.68
CA ALA A 76 17.33 2.24 1.98
C ALA A 76 16.89 1.53 3.27
N GLU A 77 16.55 2.27 4.32
CA GLU A 77 16.00 1.70 5.55
C GLU A 77 14.68 0.97 5.28
N ASN A 78 13.77 1.57 4.49
CA ASN A 78 12.50 0.92 4.14
C ASN A 78 12.69 -0.39 3.36
N ASP A 79 13.68 -0.49 2.48
CA ASP A 79 13.93 -1.70 1.71
C ASP A 79 14.39 -2.87 2.60
N GLU A 80 15.27 -2.61 3.57
CA GLU A 80 15.67 -3.61 4.58
C GLU A 80 14.46 -4.06 5.42
N LEU A 81 13.60 -3.14 5.82
CA LEU A 81 12.38 -3.47 6.56
C LEU A 81 11.41 -4.33 5.72
N ARG A 82 11.33 -4.12 4.40
CA ARG A 82 10.44 -4.88 3.52
C ARG A 82 10.88 -6.34 3.40
N GLU A 83 12.18 -6.60 3.28
CA GLU A 83 12.71 -7.97 3.26
C GLU A 83 12.43 -8.69 4.59
N ALA A 84 12.56 -7.99 5.72
CA ALA A 84 12.25 -8.54 7.03
C ALA A 84 10.75 -8.88 7.20
N ILE A 85 9.86 -8.07 6.63
CA ILE A 85 8.41 -8.33 6.65
C ILE A 85 8.07 -9.58 5.82
N GLU A 86 8.69 -9.76 4.66
CA GLU A 86 8.47 -10.94 3.81
C GLU A 86 8.86 -12.24 4.53
N TYR A 87 9.99 -12.23 5.24
CA TYR A 87 10.41 -13.36 6.07
C TYR A 87 9.44 -13.67 7.22
N LEU A 88 8.92 -12.62 7.88
CA LEU A 88 7.96 -12.81 8.98
C LEU A 88 6.60 -13.30 8.48
N GLN A 89 6.19 -12.95 7.26
CA GLN A 89 4.96 -13.46 6.67
C GLN A 89 5.03 -14.96 6.41
N ASP A 90 6.14 -15.46 5.84
CA ASP A 90 6.38 -16.89 5.61
C ASP A 90 6.36 -17.70 6.93
N GLN A 91 6.81 -17.09 8.03
CA GLN A 91 6.81 -17.75 9.33
C GLN A 91 5.45 -17.75 10.03
N LEU A 92 4.50 -16.89 9.63
CA LEU A 92 3.29 -16.62 10.41
C LEU A 92 2.00 -16.99 9.69
N LEU A 93 1.98 -16.99 8.36
CA LEU A 93 0.83 -17.40 7.56
C LEU A 93 1.29 -18.36 6.47
N SER A 94 0.51 -19.40 6.22
CA SER A 94 0.75 -20.25 5.05
C SER A 94 0.39 -19.50 3.76
N GLU A 95 0.98 -19.90 2.62
CA GLU A 95 0.67 -19.30 1.31
C GLU A 95 -0.84 -19.40 0.99
N GLU A 96 -1.47 -20.49 1.41
CA GLU A 96 -2.89 -20.77 1.23
C GLU A 96 -3.78 -19.87 2.10
N GLU A 97 -3.36 -19.62 3.35
CA GLU A 97 -4.03 -18.66 4.23
C GLU A 97 -4.02 -17.25 3.63
N LEU A 98 -2.85 -16.82 3.15
CA LEU A 98 -2.69 -15.52 2.52
C LEU A 98 -3.49 -15.43 1.21
N ALA A 99 -3.53 -16.50 0.43
CA ALA A 99 -4.37 -16.63 -0.76
C ALA A 99 -5.86 -16.48 -0.45
N CYS A 100 -6.34 -17.11 0.62
CA CYS A 100 -7.71 -16.97 1.09
C CYS A 100 -8.06 -15.51 1.41
N ILE A 101 -7.25 -14.87 2.24
CA ILE A 101 -7.46 -13.47 2.67
C ILE A 101 -7.38 -12.51 1.48
N ASN A 102 -6.41 -12.72 0.57
CA ASN A 102 -6.24 -11.87 -0.60
C ASN A 102 -7.38 -11.98 -1.61
N SER A 103 -8.03 -13.15 -1.65
CA SER A 103 -9.21 -13.40 -2.48
C SER A 103 -10.49 -12.79 -1.89
N GLY A 104 -10.44 -12.27 -0.67
CA GLY A 104 -11.59 -11.76 0.07
C GLY A 104 -12.38 -12.85 0.79
N GLY A 105 -11.80 -14.04 0.93
CA GLY A 105 -12.32 -15.10 1.80
C GLY A 105 -11.97 -14.86 3.26
N THR A 106 -12.58 -15.65 4.13
CA THR A 106 -12.28 -15.68 5.58
C THR A 106 -11.78 -17.06 5.95
N VAL A 107 -10.69 -17.13 6.71
CA VAL A 107 -10.18 -18.39 7.27
C VAL A 107 -11.15 -18.86 8.34
N THR A 108 -11.64 -20.08 8.20
CA THR A 108 -12.58 -20.73 9.13
C THR A 108 -12.13 -22.16 9.37
N THR A 109 -12.57 -22.81 10.43
CA THR A 109 -12.28 -24.23 10.65
C THR A 109 -13.46 -25.09 10.21
N SER A 110 -13.17 -26.26 9.64
CA SER A 110 -14.17 -27.26 9.27
C SER A 110 -13.67 -28.66 9.57
N SER A 111 -14.60 -29.60 9.75
CA SER A 111 -14.28 -31.00 10.00
C SER A 111 -14.10 -31.74 8.67
N CYS A 112 -12.88 -32.13 8.35
CA CYS A 112 -12.53 -32.80 7.10
C CYS A 112 -11.80 -34.12 7.36
N CYS A 113 -11.70 -34.96 6.33
CA CYS A 113 -11.08 -36.29 6.41
C CYS A 113 -9.65 -36.23 6.93
N LEU A 114 -9.17 -37.24 7.68
CA LEU A 114 -7.78 -37.30 8.18
C LEU A 114 -6.68 -37.21 7.11
N ALA A 115 -7.01 -37.47 5.84
CA ALA A 115 -6.07 -37.36 4.72
C ALA A 115 -6.02 -35.94 4.11
N THR A 116 -6.94 -35.06 4.51
CA THR A 116 -7.06 -33.69 3.99
C THR A 116 -6.19 -32.75 4.80
N GLY A 117 -5.36 -31.94 4.13
CA GLY A 117 -4.59 -30.88 4.80
C GLY A 117 -5.40 -29.60 5.02
N ASP A 118 -4.77 -28.59 5.60
CA ASP A 118 -5.32 -27.24 5.68
C ASP A 118 -5.48 -26.63 4.28
N PHE A 119 -6.48 -25.74 4.15
CA PHE A 119 -6.90 -25.08 2.92
C PHE A 119 -7.20 -26.03 1.74
N PRO A 120 -8.08 -27.04 1.93
CA PRO A 120 -8.49 -27.91 0.84
C PRO A 120 -9.29 -27.17 -0.23
N ASP A 121 -9.26 -27.71 -1.44
CA ASP A 121 -10.11 -27.24 -2.55
C ASP A 121 -11.59 -27.51 -2.21
N THR A 122 -12.32 -26.45 -1.85
CA THR A 122 -13.74 -26.52 -1.51
C THR A 122 -14.64 -26.48 -2.75
N CYS A 123 -14.09 -26.24 -3.94
CA CYS A 123 -14.81 -26.39 -5.20
C CYS A 123 -15.04 -27.86 -5.57
N LEU A 124 -14.20 -28.76 -5.05
CA LEU A 124 -14.37 -30.19 -5.26
C LEU A 124 -15.42 -30.76 -4.30
N VAL A 125 -16.49 -31.31 -4.87
CA VAL A 125 -17.53 -32.03 -4.11
C VAL A 125 -16.89 -33.18 -3.33
N GLY A 126 -16.93 -33.08 -2.00
CA GLY A 126 -16.44 -34.13 -1.09
C GLY A 126 -15.16 -33.80 -0.32
N ALA A 127 -14.63 -32.58 -0.41
CA ALA A 127 -13.43 -32.16 0.33
C ALA A 127 -13.49 -32.47 1.85
N CYS A 128 -14.69 -32.41 2.44
CA CYS A 128 -14.93 -32.61 3.88
C CYS A 128 -16.14 -33.53 4.14
N GLY A 129 -16.19 -34.68 3.45
CA GLY A 129 -17.33 -35.62 3.49
C GLY A 129 -17.14 -36.90 4.31
N CYS A 130 -16.22 -36.95 5.28
CA CYS A 130 -15.89 -38.17 6.01
C CYS A 130 -16.79 -38.48 7.21
N ALA A 131 -16.75 -39.74 7.67
CA ALA A 131 -17.40 -40.16 8.90
C ALA A 131 -16.78 -39.45 10.12
N PRO A 132 -17.55 -39.16 11.18
CA PRO A 132 -17.08 -38.39 12.34
C PRO A 132 -15.95 -39.06 13.13
N GLY A 133 -15.72 -40.37 12.92
CA GLY A 133 -14.59 -41.09 13.51
C GLY A 133 -13.26 -40.95 12.75
N ASP A 134 -13.32 -40.51 11.48
CA ASP A 134 -12.17 -40.34 10.58
C ASP A 134 -12.05 -38.88 10.09
N SER A 135 -12.59 -37.95 10.87
CA SER A 135 -12.54 -36.51 10.61
C SER A 135 -11.73 -35.78 11.67
N HIS A 136 -11.05 -34.71 11.26
CA HIS A 136 -10.33 -33.79 12.12
C HIS A 136 -10.61 -32.35 11.70
N GLU A 137 -10.38 -31.40 12.61
CA GLU A 137 -10.50 -29.98 12.30
C GLU A 137 -9.31 -29.54 11.43
N VAL A 138 -9.62 -28.90 10.31
CA VAL A 138 -8.67 -28.27 9.40
C VAL A 138 -9.11 -26.84 9.12
N GLU A 139 -8.16 -25.98 8.77
CA GLU A 139 -8.46 -24.64 8.30
C GLU A 139 -8.97 -24.69 6.86
N VAL A 140 -10.03 -23.96 6.57
CA VAL A 140 -10.67 -23.88 5.25
C VAL A 140 -10.97 -22.42 4.90
N CYS A 141 -10.84 -22.11 3.61
CA CYS A 141 -11.19 -20.79 3.12
C CYS A 141 -12.69 -20.66 2.82
N SER A 142 -13.36 -19.77 3.55
CA SER A 142 -14.76 -19.41 3.30
C SER A 142 -14.84 -18.22 2.35
N CYS A 143 -15.18 -18.49 1.09
CA CYS A 143 -15.27 -17.50 0.02
C CYS A 143 -16.64 -16.78 -0.07
N GLY A 144 -17.59 -17.12 0.81
CA GLY A 144 -18.95 -16.60 0.79
C GLY A 144 -19.91 -17.36 -0.14
N SER A 145 -21.14 -16.86 -0.29
CA SER A 145 -22.18 -17.55 -1.06
C SER A 145 -21.89 -17.57 -2.55
N GLY A 146 -21.98 -18.75 -3.19
CA GLY A 146 -21.79 -18.93 -4.63
C GLY A 146 -20.33 -18.86 -5.08
N LYS A 147 -19.39 -18.99 -4.14
CA LYS A 147 -17.96 -19.02 -4.40
C LYS A 147 -17.33 -20.17 -3.63
N CYS A 148 -16.29 -20.75 -4.21
CA CYS A 148 -15.52 -21.82 -3.63
C CYS A 148 -14.01 -21.51 -3.74
N PHE A 149 -13.21 -22.17 -2.93
CA PHE A 149 -11.76 -21.98 -2.90
C PHE A 149 -11.09 -23.11 -3.68
N ASN A 150 -10.30 -22.78 -4.71
CA ASN A 150 -9.63 -23.77 -5.56
C ASN A 150 -8.21 -24.18 -5.06
N GLY A 151 -7.86 -23.86 -3.81
CA GLY A 151 -6.52 -24.01 -3.26
C GLY A 151 -5.63 -22.77 -3.40
N THR A 152 -5.98 -21.83 -4.28
CA THR A 152 -5.18 -20.61 -4.54
C THR A 152 -5.99 -19.32 -4.55
N GLU A 153 -7.27 -19.38 -4.90
CA GLU A 153 -8.15 -18.23 -4.93
C GLU A 153 -9.62 -18.60 -4.78
N CYS A 154 -10.44 -17.62 -4.42
CA CYS A 154 -11.89 -17.73 -4.40
C CYS A 154 -12.45 -17.55 -5.81
N VAL A 155 -12.97 -18.63 -6.40
CA VAL A 155 -13.62 -18.65 -7.71
C VAL A 155 -15.14 -18.75 -7.56
N ASP A 156 -15.87 -18.41 -8.61
CA ASP A 156 -17.33 -18.60 -8.64
C ASP A 156 -17.65 -20.10 -8.86
N GLU A 157 -18.62 -20.63 -8.09
CA GLU A 157 -19.05 -22.04 -8.09
C GLU A 157 -19.98 -22.39 -9.26
#